data_AF-A0A2I1HCS9-F1
#
_entry.id   AF-A0A2I1HCS9-F1
#
_cell.length_a   1.000
_cell.length_b   1.000
_cell.length_c   1.000
_cell.angle_alpha   90.00
_cell.angle_beta   90.00
_cell.angle_gamma   90.00
#
_symmetry.space_group_name_H-M   'P 1'
#
loop_
_entity.id
_entity.type
_entity.pdbx_description
1 polymer ?
#
loop_
_entity_poly.entity_id
_entity_poly.type
_entity_poly.pdbx_seq_one_letter_code
_entity_poly.pdbx_strand_id
1 'polypeptide(L)'
;MSTARNFIFSGIKTKRYCNFSKKLTVFTSSGHYSVDKTGMALGLRLDNIIKVPCDDQKMRPDELEQLMIQSLERKQYYFFY
;
A
#
# COMPACT_ATOMS: atom_id res chain seq x y z
N MET A 1 6.37 6.45 -2.23
CA MET A 1 5.13 6.40 -1.42
C MET A 1 4.48 7.78 -1.18
N SER A 2 5.11 8.77 -0.54
CA SER A 2 4.44 10.07 -0.23
C SER A 2 3.90 10.81 -1.47
N THR A 3 4.70 10.89 -2.55
CA THR A 3 4.28 11.52 -3.82
C THR A 3 3.08 10.83 -4.43
N ALA A 4 3.12 9.50 -4.56
CA ALA A 4 2.02 8.70 -5.10
C ALA A 4 0.73 8.86 -4.28
N ARG A 5 0.84 8.86 -2.94
CA ARG A 5 -0.30 9.11 -2.04
C ARG A 5 -0.91 10.48 -2.29
N ASN A 6 -0.10 11.53 -2.38
CA ASN A 6 -0.59 12.89 -2.55
C ASN A 6 -1.11 13.17 -3.96
N PHE A 7 -0.62 12.46 -4.98
CA PHE A 7 -1.13 12.57 -6.35
C PHE A 7 -2.55 12.00 -6.44
N ILE A 8 -2.78 10.82 -5.89
CA ILE A 8 -4.09 10.15 -5.94
C ILE A 8 -5.06 10.73 -4.88
N PHE A 9 -4.54 11.16 -3.74
CA PHE A 9 -5.32 11.69 -2.61
C PHE A 9 -4.78 13.04 -2.13
N SER A 10 -4.83 14.04 -2.99
CA SER A 10 -4.35 15.41 -2.70
C SER A 10 -4.94 16.01 -1.42
N GLY A 11 -6.18 15.63 -1.08
CA GLY A 11 -6.85 16.04 0.16
C GLY A 11 -6.22 15.53 1.46
N ILE A 12 -5.36 14.51 1.44
CA ILE A 12 -4.68 13.99 2.65
C ILE A 12 -3.65 14.99 3.19
N LYS A 13 -3.10 15.87 2.35
CA LYS A 13 -2.11 16.86 2.79
C LYS A 13 -2.74 17.93 3.69
N THR A 14 -4.01 18.25 3.46
CA THR A 14 -4.75 19.32 4.17
C THR A 14 -5.74 18.77 5.19
N LYS A 15 -6.37 17.62 4.91
CA LYS A 15 -7.24 16.90 5.84
C LYS A 15 -6.43 15.76 6.45
N ARG A 16 -6.21 15.79 7.77
CA ARG A 16 -5.46 14.75 8.51
C ARG A 16 -5.90 13.35 8.06
N TYR A 17 -4.94 12.42 7.96
CA TYR A 17 -5.18 11.03 7.55
C TYR A 17 -6.27 10.32 8.39
N CYS A 18 -6.44 10.70 9.66
CA CYS A 18 -7.50 10.18 10.54
C CYS A 18 -8.93 10.47 10.05
N ASN A 19 -9.14 11.51 9.24
CA ASN A 19 -10.44 11.84 8.65
C ASN A 19 -10.61 11.19 7.26
N PHE A 20 -9.62 10.42 6.81
CA PHE A 20 -9.67 9.72 5.55
C PHE A 20 -10.34 8.36 5.77
N SER A 21 -11.62 8.26 5.42
CA SER A 21 -12.43 7.04 5.60
C SER A 21 -11.95 5.84 4.76
N LYS A 22 -11.05 6.06 3.80
CA LYS A 22 -10.53 5.02 2.89
C LYS A 22 -9.30 4.34 3.48
N LYS A 23 -9.33 3.01 3.57
CA LYS A 23 -8.15 2.19 3.89
C LYS A 23 -7.20 2.21 2.70
N LEU A 24 -6.01 2.79 2.90
CA LEU A 24 -4.98 2.84 1.88
C LEU A 24 -4.05 1.64 2.02
N THR A 25 -3.81 0.95 0.92
CA THR A 25 -2.99 -0.26 0.86
C THR A 25 -1.76 -0.03 -0.03
N VAL A 26 -0.65 -0.65 0.33
CA VAL A 26 0.58 -0.66 -0.45
C VAL A 26 1.04 -2.10 -0.64
N PHE A 27 1.43 -2.45 -1.86
CA PHE A 27 2.06 -3.73 -2.16
C PHE A 27 3.58 -3.56 -2.19
N THR A 28 4.30 -4.55 -1.70
CA THR A 28 5.76 -4.57 -1.77
C THR A 28 6.28 -6.00 -1.69
N SER A 29 7.48 -6.26 -2.18
CA SER A 29 8.10 -7.57 -2.06
C SER A 29 8.51 -7.85 -0.60
N SER A 30 8.61 -9.12 -0.25
CA SER A 30 8.93 -9.59 1.11
C SER A 30 10.27 -9.05 1.65
N GLY A 31 11.21 -8.65 0.78
CA GLY A 31 12.54 -8.16 1.18
C GLY A 31 12.64 -6.68 1.58
N HIS A 32 11.63 -5.84 1.34
CA HIS A 32 11.76 -4.38 1.52
C HIS A 32 11.21 -3.89 2.86
N TYR A 33 12.02 -4.01 3.92
CA TYR A 33 11.64 -3.53 5.26
C TYR A 33 11.46 -1.99 5.33
N SER A 34 12.14 -1.23 4.44
CA SER A 34 12.06 0.25 4.42
C SER A 34 10.65 0.75 4.07
N VAL A 35 9.87 -0.05 3.35
CA VAL A 35 8.46 0.22 3.06
C VAL A 35 7.62 0.14 4.33
N ASP A 36 7.95 -0.76 5.25
CA ASP A 36 7.23 -0.89 6.53
C ASP A 36 7.46 0.34 7.41
N LYS A 37 8.72 0.77 7.53
CA LYS A 37 9.06 2.02 8.25
C LYS A 37 8.38 3.23 7.62
N THR A 38 8.35 3.29 6.29
CA THR A 38 7.71 4.39 5.56
C THR A 38 6.19 4.36 5.77
N GLY A 39 5.56 3.19 5.75
CA GLY A 39 4.14 3.04 6.02
C GLY A 39 3.77 3.51 7.43
N MET A 40 4.53 3.07 8.44
CA MET A 40 4.37 3.55 9.82
C MET A 40 4.50 5.08 9.92
N ALA A 41 5.55 5.66 9.34
CA ALA A 41 5.77 7.11 9.35
C ALA A 41 4.66 7.89 8.63
N LEU A 42 4.02 7.28 7.63
CA LEU A 42 2.90 7.86 6.89
C LEU A 42 1.53 7.65 7.57
N GLY A 43 1.48 6.94 8.71
CA GLY A 43 0.25 6.62 9.42
C GLY A 43 -0.53 5.44 8.83
N LEU A 44 0.08 4.66 7.93
CA LEU A 44 -0.49 3.40 7.44
C LEU A 44 -0.33 2.34 8.53
N ARG A 45 -1.39 1.56 8.78
CA ARG A 45 -1.30 0.36 9.62
C ARG A 45 -0.46 -0.69 8.87
N LEU A 46 0.38 -1.44 9.58
CA LEU A 46 1.19 -2.50 8.98
C LEU A 46 0.33 -3.53 8.25
N ASP A 47 -0.89 -3.78 8.74
CA ASP A 47 -1.90 -4.64 8.09
C ASP A 47 -2.27 -4.20 6.66
N ASN A 48 -2.01 -2.94 6.30
CA ASN A 48 -2.25 -2.38 4.98
C ASN A 48 -1.00 -2.40 4.08
N ILE A 49 0.10 -2.99 4.54
CA ILE A 49 1.31 -3.21 3.74
C ILE A 49 1.34 -4.69 3.37
N ILE A 50 0.87 -4.99 2.17
CA ILE A 50 0.73 -6.36 1.69
C ILE A 50 2.05 -6.81 1.08
N LYS A 51 2.62 -7.87 1.65
CA LYS A 51 3.82 -8.51 1.12
C LYS A 51 3.44 -9.44 -0.02
N VAL A 52 3.93 -9.15 -1.21
CA VAL A 52 3.75 -10.00 -2.38
C VAL A 52 4.80 -11.10 -2.35
N PRO A 53 4.42 -12.37 -2.57
CA PRO A 53 5.35 -13.47 -2.71
C PRO A 53 6.41 -13.20 -3.78
N CYS A 54 7.63 -13.61 -3.51
CA CYS A 54 8.72 -13.52 -4.46
C CYS A 54 9.19 -14.91 -4.88
N ASP A 55 9.56 -15.05 -6.15
CA ASP A 55 10.34 -16.17 -6.66
C ASP A 55 11.73 -15.66 -7.06
N ASP A 56 12.77 -16.34 -6.60
CA ASP A 56 14.17 -15.97 -6.87
C ASP A 56 14.48 -14.46 -6.64
N GLN A 57 13.97 -13.92 -5.52
CA GLN A 57 14.00 -12.50 -5.11
C GLN A 57 13.22 -11.51 -5.99
N LYS A 58 12.53 -11.97 -7.04
CA LYS A 58 11.66 -11.16 -7.88
C LYS A 58 10.21 -11.31 -7.45
N MET A 59 9.50 -10.19 -7.38
CA MET A 59 8.07 -10.18 -7.09
C MET A 59 7.32 -10.96 -8.16
N ARG A 60 6.41 -11.85 -7.75
CA ARG A 60 5.55 -12.60 -8.66
C ARG A 60 4.39 -11.73 -9.18
N PRO A 61 4.30 -11.43 -10.49
CA PRO A 61 3.27 -10.54 -11.03
C PRO A 61 1.86 -11.11 -10.93
N ASP A 62 1.72 -12.44 -11.06
CA ASP A 62 0.46 -13.17 -10.95
C ASP A 62 -0.11 -13.10 -9.53
N GLU A 63 0.74 -13.26 -8.52
CA GLU A 63 0.35 -13.08 -7.11
C GLU A 63 -0.02 -11.63 -6.80
N LEU A 64 0.71 -10.66 -7.37
CA LEU A 64 0.39 -9.23 -7.22
C LEU A 64 -1.03 -8.93 -7.76
N GLU A 65 -1.36 -9.43 -8.95
CA GLU A 65 -2.67 -9.21 -9.57
C GLU A 65 -3.80 -9.81 -8.71
N GLN A 66 -3.64 -11.04 -8.22
CA GLN A 66 -4.61 -11.67 -7.32
C GLN A 66 -4.82 -10.85 -6.03
N LEU A 67 -3.73 -10.36 -5.43
CA LEU A 67 -3.79 -9.55 -4.22
C LEU A 67 -4.45 -8.19 -4.46
N MET A 68 -4.25 -7.59 -5.64
CA MET A 68 -4.93 -6.35 -6.04
C MET A 68 -6.44 -6.57 -6.18
N ILE A 69 -6.87 -7.67 -6.82
CA ILE A 69 -8.29 -8.03 -6.96
C ILE A 69 -8.93 -8.21 -5.58
N GLN A 70 -8.30 -8.98 -4.68
CA GLN A 70 -8.79 -9.18 -3.32
C GLN A 70 -8.87 -7.86 -2.53
N SER A 71 -7.93 -6.94 -2.76
CA SER A 71 -7.93 -5.63 -2.12
C SER A 71 -9.11 -4.77 -2.59
N LEU A 72 -9.45 -4.81 -3.88
CA LEU A 72 -10.64 -4.14 -4.42
C LEU A 72 -11.93 -4.69 -3.83
N GLU A 73 -12.06 -6.02 -3.72
CA GLU A 73 -13.23 -6.67 -3.10
C GLU A 73 -13.43 -6.23 -1.65
N ARG A 74 -12.31 -6.03 -0.92
CA ARG A 74 -12.31 -5.53 0.46
C ARG A 74 -12.51 -4.02 0.59
N LYS A 75 -12.82 -3.32 -0.51
CA LYS A 75 -12.95 -1.85 -0.60
C LYS A 75 -11.71 -1.10 -0.10
N GLN A 76 -10.54 -1.69 -0.29
CA GLN A 76 -9.27 -1.07 -0.01
C GLN A 76 -8.77 -0.36 -1.27
N TYR A 77 -8.14 0.80 -1.08
CA TYR A 77 -7.61 1.60 -2.18
C TYR A 77 -6.08 1.49 -2.20
N TYR A 78 -5.53 0.91 -3.25
CA TYR A 78 -4.08 0.84 -3.44
C TYR A 78 -3.56 2.02 -4.26
N PHE A 79 -2.30 2.38 -4.02
CA PHE A 79 -1.67 3.54 -4.69
C PHE A 79 -0.17 3.34 -5.01
N PHE A 80 0.41 2.19 -4.62
CA PHE A 80 1.83 1.88 -4.79
C PHE A 80 2.03 0.36 -4.80
N TYR A 81 2.87 -0.13 -5.71
CA TYR A 81 3.31 -1.53 -5.86
C TYR A 81 4.80 -1.58 -6.18
#